data_AF-A0A7R9W2L1-F1
#
_entry.id   AF-A0A7R9W2L1-F1
#
_cell.length_a   1.000
_cell.length_b   1.000
_cell.length_c   1.000
_cell.angle_alpha   90.00
_cell.angle_beta   90.00
_cell.angle_gamma   90.00
#
_symmetry.space_group_name_H-M   'P 1'
#
loop_
_entity.id
_entity.type
_entity.pdbx_description
1 polymer ?
#
loop_
_entity_poly.entity_id
_entity_poly.type
_entity_poly.pdbx_seq_one_letter_code
_entity_poly.pdbx_strand_id
1 'polypeptide(L)'
;YIRAFNKARDVAPDESISGAISASTDDFISKREFRLLIVYICAYAKMLDAFAMIDGGGSGVDANDDRRIELHEWLSGYKKVERHGFVALESISNPKSVFESMDSDKGGMILLGEWCRYLEDAEVRSMTPLGEKFAIGIKSREAKRGK
;
A
#
# COMPACT_ATOMS: atom_id res chain seq x y z
N TYR A 1 -0.55 -0.82 -9.08
CA TYR A 1 -1.81 -1.14 -9.78
C TYR A 1 -2.43 -2.47 -9.37
N ILE A 2 -1.76 -3.62 -9.52
CA ILE A 2 -2.33 -4.92 -9.11
C ILE A 2 -2.70 -5.01 -7.62
N ARG A 3 -1.95 -4.31 -6.75
CA ARG A 3 -2.26 -4.21 -5.31
C ARG A 3 -3.57 -3.48 -5.03
N ALA A 4 -3.81 -2.35 -5.70
CA ALA A 4 -5.06 -1.59 -5.58
C ALA A 4 -6.28 -2.41 -6.05
N PHE A 5 -6.12 -3.14 -7.17
CA PHE A 5 -7.12 -4.07 -7.67
C PHE A 5 -7.44 -5.17 -6.64
N ASN A 6 -6.41 -5.89 -6.18
CA ASN A 6 -6.58 -6.95 -5.18
C ASN A 6 -7.23 -6.42 -3.89
N LYS A 7 -6.86 -5.22 -3.43
CA LYS A 7 -7.44 -4.61 -2.24
C LYS A 7 -8.91 -4.22 -2.42
N ALA A 8 -9.29 -3.70 -3.59
CA ALA A 8 -10.66 -3.29 -3.89
C ALA A 8 -11.61 -4.47 -4.01
N ARG A 9 -11.16 -5.53 -4.69
CA ARG A 9 -11.92 -6.76 -4.86
C ARG A 9 -12.15 -7.53 -3.56
N ASP A 10 -11.23 -7.43 -2.60
CA ASP A 10 -11.40 -8.13 -1.32
C ASP A 10 -12.57 -7.53 -0.48
N VAL A 11 -13.23 -6.46 -0.92
CA VAL A 11 -14.26 -5.73 -0.16
C VAL A 11 -15.63 -6.41 -0.20
N ALA A 12 -16.09 -6.90 -1.36
CA ALA A 12 -17.38 -7.60 -1.45
C ALA A 12 -17.23 -9.10 -1.18
N PRO A 13 -18.30 -9.80 -0.76
CA PRO A 13 -18.29 -11.25 -0.66
C PRO A 13 -17.93 -11.90 -2.01
N ASP A 14 -17.22 -13.03 -1.94
CA ASP A 14 -17.00 -13.87 -3.11
C ASP A 14 -18.23 -14.77 -3.30
N GLU A 15 -18.90 -14.62 -4.44
CA GLU A 15 -20.13 -15.32 -4.80
C GLU A 15 -19.96 -15.93 -6.19
N SER A 16 -20.46 -17.15 -6.38
CA SER A 16 -20.48 -17.78 -7.69
C SER A 16 -21.42 -17.03 -8.62
N ILE A 17 -20.97 -16.76 -9.85
CA ILE A 17 -21.82 -16.12 -10.86
C ILE A 17 -22.77 -17.18 -11.42
N SER A 18 -24.08 -16.93 -11.33
CA SER A 18 -25.08 -17.82 -11.94
C SER A 18 -24.80 -18.01 -13.43
N GLY A 19 -24.59 -19.26 -13.84
CA GLY A 19 -24.29 -19.63 -15.23
C GLY A 19 -22.80 -19.66 -15.59
N ALA A 20 -21.88 -19.32 -14.68
CA ALA A 20 -20.45 -19.47 -14.91
C ALA A 20 -19.94 -20.82 -14.40
N ILE A 21 -19.01 -21.43 -15.15
CA ILE A 21 -18.41 -22.74 -14.79
C ILE A 21 -17.39 -22.58 -13.65
N SER A 22 -16.63 -21.48 -13.65
CA SER A 22 -15.57 -21.24 -12.66
C SER A 22 -15.43 -19.77 -12.27
N ALA A 23 -16.25 -18.87 -12.82
CA ALA A 23 -16.11 -17.44 -12.56
C ALA A 23 -16.89 -17.04 -11.31
N SER A 24 -16.28 -16.19 -10.50
CA SER A 24 -16.88 -15.64 -9.29
C SER A 24 -16.85 -14.11 -9.29
N THR A 25 -17.53 -13.50 -8.33
CA THR A 25 -17.48 -12.04 -8.16
C THR A 25 -16.08 -11.52 -7.82
N ASP A 26 -15.16 -12.40 -7.39
CA ASP A 26 -13.74 -12.11 -7.22
C ASP A 26 -12.92 -12.11 -8.54
N ASP A 27 -13.53 -12.36 -9.69
CA ASP A 27 -12.82 -12.21 -10.97
C ASP A 27 -12.90 -10.80 -11.55
N PHE A 28 -13.72 -9.92 -10.96
CA PHE A 28 -13.91 -8.56 -11.43
C PHE A 28 -14.18 -7.58 -10.28
N ILE A 29 -14.37 -6.31 -10.62
CA ILE A 29 -14.68 -5.24 -9.65
C ILE A 29 -16.17 -4.93 -9.77
N SER A 30 -16.93 -5.18 -8.72
CA SER A 30 -18.35 -4.86 -8.67
C SER A 30 -18.59 -3.35 -8.58
N LYS A 31 -19.82 -2.90 -8.86
CA LYS A 31 -20.20 -1.48 -8.76
C LYS A 31 -19.94 -0.89 -7.37
N ARG A 32 -20.07 -1.70 -6.31
CA ARG A 32 -19.80 -1.28 -4.92
C ARG A 32 -18.30 -1.09 -4.67
N GLU A 33 -17.48 -1.92 -5.27
CA GLU A 33 -16.02 -1.92 -5.11
C GLU A 33 -15.34 -0.86 -5.98
N PHE A 34 -15.95 -0.51 -7.12
CA PHE A 34 -15.37 0.43 -8.07
C PHE A 34 -15.02 1.79 -7.43
N ARG A 35 -15.87 2.30 -6.53
CA ARG A 35 -15.58 3.56 -5.82
C ARG A 35 -14.34 3.46 -4.94
N LEU A 36 -14.16 2.35 -4.25
CA LEU A 36 -12.98 2.11 -3.43
C LEU A 36 -11.75 1.85 -4.30
N LEU A 37 -11.90 1.17 -5.44
CA LEU A 37 -10.83 0.98 -6.41
C LEU A 37 -10.24 2.32 -6.87
N ILE A 38 -11.07 3.31 -7.22
CA ILE A 38 -10.56 4.63 -7.64
C ILE A 38 -9.74 5.29 -6.53
N VAL A 39 -10.23 5.25 -5.28
CA VAL A 39 -9.50 5.77 -4.12
C VAL A 39 -8.17 5.05 -3.95
N TYR A 40 -8.17 3.72 -4.03
CA TYR A 40 -6.96 2.93 -3.90
C TYR A 40 -5.98 3.16 -5.05
N ILE A 41 -6.44 3.31 -6.30
CA ILE A 41 -5.56 3.63 -7.41
C ILE A 41 -4.79 4.93 -7.12
N CYS A 42 -5.47 5.98 -6.70
CA CYS A 42 -4.82 7.25 -6.35
C CYS A 42 -3.86 7.09 -5.17
N ALA A 43 -4.27 6.39 -4.11
CA ALA A 43 -3.43 6.19 -2.93
C ALA A 43 -2.17 5.37 -3.27
N TYR A 44 -2.30 4.22 -3.93
CA TYR A 44 -1.18 3.38 -4.31
C TYR A 44 -0.29 4.04 -5.38
N ALA A 45 -0.83 4.90 -6.24
CA ALA A 45 -0.01 5.71 -7.15
C ALA A 45 0.88 6.69 -6.37
N LYS A 46 0.32 7.40 -5.38
CA LYS A 46 1.11 8.27 -4.50
C LYS A 46 2.12 7.50 -3.64
N MET A 47 1.75 6.31 -3.15
CA MET A 47 2.70 5.46 -2.41
C MET A 47 3.87 5.04 -3.30
N LEU A 48 3.61 4.69 -4.56
CA LEU A 48 4.64 4.32 -5.52
C LEU A 48 5.52 5.52 -5.90
N ASP A 49 4.93 6.69 -6.10
CA ASP A 49 5.66 7.92 -6.40
C ASP A 49 6.63 8.28 -5.26
N ALA A 50 6.15 8.24 -4.01
CA ALA A 50 7.02 8.41 -2.84
C ALA A 50 8.12 7.35 -2.74
N PHE A 51 7.80 6.08 -3.03
CA PHE A 51 8.77 4.99 -3.00
C PHE A 51 9.89 5.22 -4.02
N ALA A 52 9.53 5.53 -5.26
CA ALA A 52 10.46 5.78 -6.37
C ALA A 52 11.30 7.07 -6.17
N MET A 53 10.87 8.00 -5.31
CA MET A 53 11.70 9.16 -4.94
C MET A 53 12.87 8.80 -4.00
N ILE A 54 12.83 7.62 -3.38
CA ILE A 54 13.83 7.14 -2.42
C ILE A 54 14.69 6.03 -3.04
N ASP A 55 14.05 5.07 -3.71
CA ASP A 55 14.68 3.99 -4.49
C ASP A 55 15.69 4.58 -5.50
N GLY A 56 16.88 3.98 -5.59
CA GLY A 56 17.97 4.40 -6.49
C GLY A 56 18.68 5.70 -6.07
N GLY A 57 18.28 6.34 -4.97
CA GLY A 57 18.89 7.59 -4.45
C GLY A 57 18.70 8.84 -5.32
N GLY A 58 17.99 8.74 -6.44
CA GLY A 58 17.87 9.75 -7.50
C GLY A 58 16.77 10.80 -7.32
N SER A 59 16.47 11.51 -8.41
CA SER A 59 15.34 12.48 -8.54
C SER A 59 14.20 11.91 -9.40
N GLY A 60 14.11 10.59 -9.54
CA GLY A 60 13.17 9.88 -10.38
C GLY A 60 13.67 8.47 -10.70
N VAL A 61 12.95 7.76 -11.57
CA VAL A 61 13.25 6.37 -11.90
C VAL A 61 14.48 6.27 -12.81
N ASP A 62 15.53 5.59 -12.35
CA ASP A 62 16.72 5.33 -13.15
C ASP A 62 17.17 3.85 -13.15
N ALA A 63 18.35 3.56 -13.70
CA ALA A 63 18.86 2.20 -13.84
C ALA A 63 19.27 1.55 -12.51
N ASN A 64 19.38 2.34 -11.44
CA ASN A 64 19.68 1.89 -10.08
C ASN A 64 18.43 1.56 -9.28
N ASP A 65 17.23 1.87 -9.79
CA ASP A 65 15.96 1.49 -9.18
C ASP A 65 15.80 -0.03 -9.21
N ASP A 66 16.11 -0.69 -8.09
CA ASP A 66 16.01 -2.15 -7.96
C ASP A 66 14.65 -2.58 -7.38
N ARG A 67 13.74 -1.62 -7.15
CA ARG A 67 12.43 -1.77 -6.51
C ARG A 67 12.53 -2.12 -5.04
N ARG A 68 13.59 -1.64 -4.38
CA ARG A 68 13.85 -1.82 -2.95
C ARG A 68 14.37 -0.50 -2.40
N ILE A 69 14.23 -0.32 -1.09
CA ILE A 69 14.84 0.81 -0.41
C ILE A 69 15.78 0.23 0.65
N GLU A 70 17.06 0.40 0.46
CA GLU A 70 18.07 0.09 1.47
C GLU A 70 18.10 1.18 2.55
N LEU A 71 18.70 0.85 3.71
CA LEU A 71 18.77 1.79 4.83
C LEU A 71 19.47 3.11 4.45
N HIS A 72 20.52 3.04 3.64
CA HIS A 72 21.27 4.23 3.25
C HIS A 72 20.46 5.17 2.32
N GLU A 73 19.65 4.59 1.44
CA GLU A 73 18.72 5.32 0.56
C GLU A 73 17.62 5.97 1.38
N TRP A 74 17.01 5.22 2.31
CA TRP A 74 16.02 5.75 3.23
C TRP A 74 16.55 6.93 4.05
N LEU A 75 17.73 6.78 4.67
CA LEU A 75 18.34 7.84 5.48
C LEU A 75 18.64 9.11 4.65
N SER A 76 18.91 8.95 3.35
CA SER A 76 19.15 10.05 2.43
C SER A 76 17.85 10.66 1.87
N GLY A 77 16.79 9.86 1.76
CA GLY A 77 15.57 10.19 1.02
C GLY A 77 14.34 10.54 1.88
N TYR A 78 14.26 10.12 3.15
CA TYR A 78 13.01 10.19 3.93
C TYR A 78 12.40 11.61 4.02
N LYS A 79 13.22 12.66 4.06
CA LYS A 79 12.73 14.05 4.09
C LYS A 79 12.08 14.48 2.77
N LYS A 80 12.47 13.89 1.64
CA LYS A 80 11.89 14.21 0.33
C LYS A 80 10.41 13.83 0.26
N VAL A 81 10.00 12.82 1.04
CA VAL A 81 8.63 12.28 1.04
C VAL A 81 7.78 12.77 2.22
N GLU A 82 8.28 13.69 3.05
CA GLU A 82 7.55 14.21 4.21
C GLU A 82 6.20 14.84 3.83
N ARG A 83 6.13 15.50 2.66
CA ARG A 83 4.93 16.20 2.18
C ARG A 83 4.10 15.38 1.20
N HIS A 84 4.30 14.06 1.17
CA HIS A 84 3.57 13.19 0.25
C HIS A 84 2.13 12.90 0.70
N GLY A 85 1.75 13.38 1.89
CA GLY A 85 0.39 13.32 2.42
C GLY A 85 0.02 11.96 3.00
N PHE A 86 0.99 11.31 3.66
CA PHE A 86 0.79 10.12 4.47
C PHE A 86 1.31 10.38 5.87
N VAL A 87 0.49 10.09 6.88
CA VAL A 87 0.78 10.42 8.29
C VAL A 87 2.07 9.77 8.80
N ALA A 88 2.43 8.59 8.27
CA ALA A 88 3.64 7.87 8.66
C ALA A 88 4.94 8.50 8.13
N LEU A 89 4.84 9.39 7.14
CA LEU A 89 5.99 10.07 6.52
C LEU A 89 6.22 11.47 7.11
N GLU A 90 5.25 11.99 7.85
CA GLU A 90 5.31 13.33 8.43
C GLU A 90 6.18 13.35 9.69
N SER A 91 7.04 14.38 9.83
CA SER A 91 7.78 14.65 11.07
C SER A 91 8.60 13.47 11.63
N ILE A 92 9.19 12.65 10.76
CA ILE A 92 10.02 11.50 11.16
C ILE A 92 11.23 11.98 11.98
N SER A 93 11.26 11.63 13.27
CA SER A 93 12.33 11.99 14.20
C SER A 93 13.45 10.95 14.29
N ASN A 94 13.12 9.67 14.14
CA ASN A 94 14.07 8.56 14.16
C ASN A 94 13.93 7.71 12.88
N PRO A 95 14.55 8.13 11.76
CA PRO A 95 14.38 7.45 10.48
C PRO A 95 14.89 6.01 10.53
N LYS A 96 15.93 5.70 11.31
CA LYS A 96 16.43 4.32 11.43
C LYS A 96 15.40 3.39 12.08
N SER A 97 14.77 3.82 13.17
CA SER A 97 13.71 3.02 13.82
C SER A 97 12.49 2.85 12.91
N VAL A 98 12.15 3.88 12.14
CA VAL A 98 11.08 3.79 11.14
C VAL A 98 11.42 2.76 10.06
N PHE A 99 12.66 2.74 9.55
CA PHE A 99 13.13 1.71 8.62
C PHE A 99 12.96 0.29 9.19
N GLU A 100 13.44 0.06 10.40
CA GLU A 100 13.33 -1.24 11.08
C GLU A 100 11.88 -1.66 11.31
N SER A 101 10.95 -0.71 11.48
CA SER A 101 9.52 -0.99 11.57
C SER A 101 8.85 -1.28 10.24
N MET A 102 9.42 -0.79 9.13
CA MET A 102 8.97 -1.06 7.77
C MET A 102 9.49 -2.40 7.25
N ASP A 103 10.75 -2.74 7.51
CA ASP A 103 11.41 -4.02 7.17
C ASP A 103 10.86 -5.16 8.05
N SER A 104 9.64 -5.58 7.72
CA SER A 104 8.85 -6.51 8.52
C SER A 104 9.35 -7.95 8.41
N ASP A 105 9.95 -8.32 7.27
CA ASP A 105 10.55 -9.63 7.05
C ASP A 105 12.02 -9.73 7.52
N LYS A 106 12.62 -8.60 7.92
CA LYS A 106 14.01 -8.47 8.37
C LYS A 106 15.00 -8.82 7.27
N GLY A 107 14.65 -8.55 6.02
CA GLY A 107 15.48 -8.75 4.84
C GLY A 107 16.59 -7.72 4.70
N GLY A 108 16.58 -6.63 5.47
CA GLY A 108 17.55 -5.53 5.42
C GLY A 108 17.24 -4.45 4.38
N MET A 109 16.03 -4.50 3.80
CA MET A 109 15.58 -3.64 2.72
C MET A 109 14.06 -3.54 2.78
N ILE A 110 13.49 -2.39 2.39
CA ILE A 110 12.04 -2.22 2.36
C ILE A 110 11.55 -2.57 0.97
N LEU A 111 10.67 -3.57 0.89
CA LEU A 111 9.97 -3.89 -0.35
C LEU A 111 8.73 -3.01 -0.51
N LEU A 112 8.33 -2.72 -1.74
CA LEU A 112 7.12 -1.93 -2.03
C LEU A 112 5.86 -2.48 -1.32
N GLY A 113 5.78 -3.79 -1.11
CA GLY A 113 4.67 -4.39 -0.37
C GLY A 113 4.64 -4.04 1.11
N GLU A 114 5.80 -3.94 1.74
CA GLU A 114 5.96 -3.56 3.15
C GLU A 114 5.75 -2.07 3.32
N TRP A 115 6.30 -1.27 2.41
CA TRP A 115 6.04 0.17 2.30
C TRP A 115 4.54 0.49 2.27
N CYS A 116 3.80 -0.10 1.31
CA CYS A 116 2.36 0.09 1.23
C CYS A 116 1.63 -0.31 2.51
N ARG A 117 1.96 -1.48 3.08
CA ARG A 117 1.34 -1.97 4.31
C ARG A 117 1.60 -1.03 5.49
N TYR A 118 2.83 -0.58 5.66
CA TYR A 118 3.22 0.33 6.72
C TYR A 118 2.42 1.64 6.67
N LEU A 119 2.29 2.23 5.48
CA LEU A 119 1.49 3.44 5.27
C LEU A 119 0.00 3.20 5.50
N GLU A 120 -0.56 2.12 4.96
CA GLU A 120 -1.96 1.72 5.20
C GLU A 120 -2.26 1.60 6.70
N ASP A 121 -1.42 0.88 7.44
CA ASP A 121 -1.62 0.65 8.87
C ASP A 121 -1.50 1.94 9.68
N ALA A 122 -0.60 2.85 9.29
CA ALA A 122 -0.47 4.16 9.92
C ALA A 122 -1.71 5.05 9.70
N GLU A 123 -2.25 5.07 8.47
CA GLU A 123 -3.49 5.79 8.15
C GLU A 123 -4.68 5.23 8.93
N VAL A 124 -4.80 3.89 9.02
CA VAL A 124 -5.85 3.21 9.80
C VAL A 124 -5.73 3.53 11.29
N ARG A 125 -4.52 3.41 11.88
CA ARG A 125 -4.28 3.73 13.30
C ARG A 125 -4.60 5.19 13.62
N SER A 126 -4.32 6.09 12.69
CA SER A 126 -4.56 7.53 12.83
C SER A 126 -5.99 7.94 12.50
N MET A 127 -6.86 6.99 12.10
CA MET A 127 -8.27 7.22 11.76
C MET A 127 -8.47 8.32 10.71
N THR A 128 -7.56 8.41 9.73
CA THR A 128 -7.70 9.41 8.67
C THR A 128 -8.85 9.04 7.73
N PRO A 129 -9.37 9.99 6.93
CA PRO A 129 -10.38 9.68 5.93
C PRO A 129 -9.95 8.58 4.95
N LEU A 130 -8.65 8.49 4.63
CA LEU A 130 -8.08 7.42 3.80
C LEU A 130 -7.97 6.11 4.59
N GLY A 131 -7.54 6.18 5.85
CA GLY A 131 -7.46 5.05 6.78
C GLY A 131 -8.79 4.33 6.97
N GLU A 132 -9.90 5.07 7.08
CA GLU A 132 -11.24 4.48 7.11
C GLU A 132 -11.53 3.62 5.87
N LYS A 133 -11.08 4.05 4.69
CA LYS A 133 -11.30 3.29 3.45
C LYS A 133 -10.45 2.03 3.46
N PHE A 134 -9.18 2.13 3.85
CA PHE A 134 -8.33 0.95 4.00
C PHE A 134 -8.87 -0.06 5.00
N ALA A 135 -9.44 0.40 6.13
CA ALA A 135 -10.04 -0.46 7.14
C ALA A 135 -11.21 -1.30 6.59
N ILE A 136 -12.00 -0.76 5.65
CA ILE A 136 -13.07 -1.52 4.98
C ILE A 136 -12.48 -2.73 4.25
N GLY A 137 -11.44 -2.52 3.42
CA GLY A 137 -10.79 -3.60 2.68
C GLY A 137 -10.09 -4.63 3.57
N ILE A 138 -9.48 -4.19 4.69
CA ILE A 138 -8.82 -5.11 5.64
C ILE A 138 -9.85 -6.03 6.30
N LYS A 139 -10.92 -5.46 6.85
CA LYS A 139 -11.97 -6.23 7.54
C LYS A 139 -12.64 -7.24 6.60
N SER A 140 -12.97 -6.84 5.38
CA SER A 140 -13.57 -7.75 4.40
C SER A 140 -12.63 -8.91 4.04
N ARG A 141 -11.33 -8.66 3.89
CA ARG A 141 -10.33 -9.70 3.61
C ARG A 141 -10.16 -10.70 4.76
N GLU A 142 -10.12 -10.21 6.00
CA GLU A 142 -10.05 -11.08 7.19
C GLU A 142 -11.29 -11.96 7.31
N ALA A 143 -12.48 -11.39 7.05
CA ALA A 143 -13.73 -12.15 7.03
C ALA A 143 -13.76 -13.26 5.95
N LYS A 144 -13.09 -13.06 4.81
CA LYS A 144 -12.94 -14.10 3.77
C LYS A 144 -11.97 -15.22 4.19
N ARG A 145 -10.89 -14.90 4.90
CA ARG A 145 -9.87 -15.88 5.34
C ARG A 145 -10.31 -16.77 6.51
N GLY A 146 -11.30 -16.31 7.29
CA GLY A 146 -11.88 -17.06 8.40
C GLY A 146 -13.03 -18.00 8.02
N LYS A 147 -13.38 -18.08 6.73
CA LYS A 147 -14.33 -19.05 6.16
C LYS A 147 -13.55 -20.19 5.50
#